data_AF-A0A147DPG7-F1
#
_entry.id   AF-A0A147DPG7-F1
#
_cell.length_a   1.000
_cell.length_b   1.000
_cell.length_c   1.000
_cell.angle_alpha   90.00
_cell.angle_beta   90.00
_cell.angle_gamma   90.00
#
_symmetry.space_group_name_H-M   'P 1'
#
loop_
_entity.id
_entity.type
_entity.pdbx_description
1 polymer ?
#
loop_
_entity_poly.entity_id
_entity_poly.type
_entity_poly.pdbx_seq_one_letter_code
_entity_poly.pdbx_strand_id
1 'polypeptide(L)'
;MSNGDSETKSEEEVAQRINALPDVSEATVEYEQTMDGLSKHYAIAVEITASEAGRSEAKVAELVDEVLPLAWSVKGKAPDRGVILRIRTNPQLAIGPIAAAAGWKDVGYPKNPELLAKLPYQASFGKQALDDQIGPWPVDAD
;
A
#
# COMPACT_ATOMS: atom_id res chain seq x y z
N MET A 1 -2.39 -29.57 -2.26
CA MET A 1 -1.60 -28.35 -2.48
C MET A 1 -2.50 -27.17 -2.12
N SER A 2 -2.50 -26.76 -0.85
CA SER A 2 -3.23 -25.58 -0.33
C SER A 2 -2.22 -24.46 -0.11
N ASN A 3 -1.88 -23.72 -1.15
CA ASN A 3 -1.14 -22.46 -0.99
C ASN A 3 -2.11 -21.26 -0.94
N GLY A 4 -3.30 -21.36 -1.55
CA GLY A 4 -4.31 -20.29 -1.52
C GLY A 4 -4.83 -19.99 -0.12
N ASP A 5 -4.99 -21.00 0.73
CA ASP A 5 -5.54 -20.82 2.09
C ASP A 5 -4.60 -20.03 3.02
N SER A 6 -3.27 -20.09 2.80
CA SER A 6 -2.30 -19.38 3.65
C SER A 6 -2.12 -17.93 3.20
N GLU A 7 -2.18 -17.67 1.90
CA GLU A 7 -2.10 -16.33 1.30
C GLU A 7 -3.29 -15.48 1.75
N THR A 8 -4.51 -15.99 1.53
CA THR A 8 -5.76 -15.28 1.91
C THR A 8 -5.83 -15.01 3.41
N LYS A 9 -5.37 -15.96 4.25
CA LYS A 9 -5.29 -15.73 5.70
C LYS A 9 -4.32 -14.61 6.06
N SER A 10 -3.17 -14.53 5.40
CA SER A 10 -2.20 -13.46 5.67
C SER A 10 -2.72 -12.09 5.22
N GLU A 11 -3.39 -12.00 4.07
CA GLU A 11 -4.04 -10.78 3.60
C GLU A 11 -5.11 -10.31 4.59
N GLU A 12 -6.00 -11.22 5.02
CA GLU A 12 -7.04 -10.93 6.00
C GLU A 12 -6.47 -10.49 7.35
N GLU A 13 -5.42 -11.14 7.86
CA GLU A 13 -4.75 -10.76 9.10
C GLU A 13 -4.14 -9.36 9.02
N VAL A 14 -3.46 -9.03 7.90
CA VAL A 14 -2.90 -7.69 7.69
C VAL A 14 -4.01 -6.65 7.55
N ALA A 15 -5.08 -6.95 6.81
CA ALA A 15 -6.25 -6.09 6.69
C ALA A 15 -6.90 -5.81 8.04
N GLN A 16 -7.05 -6.82 8.91
CA GLN A 16 -7.57 -6.65 10.27
C GLN A 16 -6.68 -5.72 11.12
N ARG A 17 -5.36 -5.84 11.00
CA ARG A 17 -4.42 -4.95 11.69
C ARG A 17 -4.52 -3.51 11.20
N ILE A 18 -4.67 -3.30 9.89
CA ILE A 18 -4.88 -1.96 9.32
C ILE A 18 -6.23 -1.38 9.76
N ASN A 19 -7.29 -2.20 9.78
CA ASN A 19 -8.61 -1.81 10.27
C ASN A 19 -8.63 -1.40 11.75
N ALA A 20 -7.64 -1.82 12.54
CA ALA A 20 -7.50 -1.45 13.94
C ALA A 20 -6.76 -0.11 14.14
N LEU A 21 -6.21 0.50 13.09
CA LEU A 21 -5.53 1.78 13.16
C LEU A 21 -6.53 2.93 13.38
N PRO A 22 -6.12 4.04 14.03
CA PRO A 22 -6.96 5.23 14.17
C PRO A 22 -7.42 5.77 12.81
N ASP A 23 -8.61 6.36 12.78
CA ASP A 23 -9.21 7.00 11.61
C ASP A 23 -9.50 6.06 10.40
N VAL A 24 -9.14 4.77 10.46
CA VAL A 24 -9.48 3.76 9.46
C VAL A 24 -10.85 3.16 9.76
N SER A 25 -11.77 3.24 8.80
CA SER A 25 -13.10 2.61 8.91
C SER A 25 -13.18 1.28 8.16
N GLU A 26 -12.36 1.12 7.12
CA GLU A 26 -12.33 -0.07 6.28
C GLU A 26 -10.96 -0.17 5.60
N ALA A 27 -10.43 -1.39 5.54
CA ALA A 27 -9.23 -1.73 4.81
C ALA A 27 -9.34 -3.12 4.18
N THR A 28 -8.89 -3.23 2.93
CA THR A 28 -8.73 -4.49 2.21
C THR A 28 -7.28 -4.61 1.73
N VAL A 29 -6.79 -5.85 1.66
CA VAL A 29 -5.45 -6.19 1.20
C VAL A 29 -5.58 -7.32 0.21
N GLU A 30 -4.94 -7.19 -0.95
CA GLU A 30 -4.98 -8.21 -2.00
C GLU A 30 -3.69 -8.21 -2.83
N TYR A 31 -3.39 -9.33 -3.48
CA TYR A 31 -2.39 -9.38 -4.54
C TYR A 31 -2.93 -8.83 -5.87
N GLU A 32 -2.41 -7.69 -6.30
CA GLU A 32 -2.63 -7.19 -7.65
C GLU A 32 -1.67 -7.87 -8.63
N GLN A 33 -2.21 -8.70 -9.53
CA GLN A 33 -1.45 -9.35 -10.59
C GLN A 33 -1.53 -8.53 -11.88
N THR A 34 -0.38 -8.18 -12.44
CA THR A 34 -0.27 -7.60 -13.79
C THR A 34 0.50 -8.53 -14.72
N MET A 35 0.15 -8.51 -16.00
CA MET A 35 0.84 -9.26 -17.05
C MET A 35 1.66 -8.29 -17.90
N ASP A 36 2.96 -8.53 -18.02
CA ASP A 36 3.81 -7.88 -19.03
C ASP A 36 4.32 -8.95 -20.00
N GLY A 37 3.72 -8.98 -21.20
CA GLY A 37 3.90 -10.07 -22.15
C GLY A 37 3.51 -11.42 -21.55
N LEU A 38 4.51 -12.27 -21.30
CA LEU A 38 4.34 -13.61 -20.69
C LEU A 38 4.71 -13.65 -19.19
N SER A 39 5.20 -12.55 -18.63
CA SER A 39 5.62 -12.46 -17.23
C SER A 39 4.49 -11.99 -16.33
N LYS A 40 4.35 -12.64 -15.17
CA LYS A 40 3.45 -12.22 -14.09
C LYS A 40 4.22 -11.38 -13.10
N HIS A 41 3.66 -10.22 -12.78
CA HIS A 41 4.19 -9.30 -11.78
C HIS A 41 3.15 -9.12 -10.67
N TYR A 42 3.62 -9.06 -9.43
CA TYR A 42 2.79 -9.00 -8.23
C TYR A 42 3.08 -7.72 -7.45
N ALA A 43 2.02 -7.03 -7.06
CA ALA A 43 2.04 -5.99 -6.04
C ALA A 43 1.08 -6.35 -4.91
N ILE A 44 1.34 -5.84 -3.72
CA ILE A 44 0.35 -5.85 -2.63
C ILE A 44 -0.47 -4.58 -2.78
N ALA A 45 -1.74 -4.72 -3.15
CA ALA A 45 -2.68 -3.63 -3.19
C ALA A 45 -3.38 -3.51 -1.83
N VAL A 46 -3.40 -2.29 -1.29
CA VAL A 46 -4.08 -1.96 -0.05
C VAL A 46 -5.06 -0.84 -0.32
N GLU A 47 -6.34 -1.10 -0.11
CA GLU A 47 -7.39 -0.07 -0.17
C GLU A 47 -7.84 0.29 1.24
N ILE A 48 -7.91 1.58 1.53
CA ILE A 48 -8.25 2.10 2.85
C ILE A 48 -9.30 3.19 2.69
N THR A 49 -10.33 3.14 3.53
CA THR A 49 -11.23 4.26 3.79
C THR A 49 -10.86 4.86 5.14
N ALA A 50 -10.36 6.10 5.11
CA ALA A 50 -9.95 6.85 6.30
C ALA A 50 -10.47 8.30 6.22
N SER A 51 -11.79 8.47 6.33
CA SER A 51 -12.46 9.74 6.04
C SER A 51 -11.89 10.91 6.86
N GLU A 52 -11.66 10.70 8.15
CA GLU A 52 -11.21 11.75 9.07
C GLU A 52 -9.73 12.13 8.90
N ALA A 53 -8.90 11.23 8.35
CA ALA A 53 -7.50 11.52 8.02
C ALA A 53 -7.38 12.63 6.97
N GLY A 54 -8.41 12.83 6.12
CA GLY A 54 -8.43 13.87 5.08
C GLY A 54 -8.35 15.30 5.59
N ARG A 55 -8.50 15.53 6.90
CA ARG A 55 -8.41 16.86 7.50
C ARG A 55 -6.97 17.31 7.78
N SER A 56 -5.98 16.45 7.61
CA SER A 56 -4.57 16.73 7.89
C SER A 56 -3.64 15.90 7.01
N GLU A 57 -2.74 16.55 6.28
CA GLU A 57 -1.69 15.85 5.54
C GLU A 57 -0.78 15.04 6.47
N ALA A 58 -0.54 15.53 7.70
CA ALA A 58 0.26 14.79 8.69
C ALA A 58 -0.40 13.47 9.10
N LYS A 59 -1.74 13.44 9.24
CA LYS A 59 -2.46 12.20 9.54
C LYS A 59 -2.38 11.19 8.40
N VAL A 60 -2.43 11.67 7.16
CA VAL A 60 -2.23 10.80 5.99
C VAL A 60 -0.79 10.28 5.95
N ALA A 61 0.21 11.12 6.25
CA ALA A 61 1.59 10.68 6.34
C ALA A 61 1.80 9.61 7.42
N GLU A 62 1.27 9.82 8.63
CA GLU A 62 1.28 8.84 9.73
C GLU A 62 0.62 7.52 9.31
N LEU A 63 -0.54 7.58 8.65
CA LEU A 63 -1.24 6.39 8.15
C LEU A 63 -0.40 5.64 7.09
N VAL A 64 0.30 6.34 6.20
CA VAL A 64 1.22 5.73 5.24
C VAL A 64 2.37 5.03 5.99
N ASP A 65 2.96 5.68 6.98
CA ASP A 65 4.07 5.15 7.80
C ASP A 65 3.67 3.89 8.59
N GLU A 66 2.44 3.85 9.10
CA GLU A 66 1.92 2.69 9.84
C GLU A 66 1.51 1.54 8.91
N VAL A 67 0.93 1.84 7.75
CA VAL A 67 0.38 0.83 6.84
C VAL A 67 1.47 0.13 6.04
N LEU A 68 2.48 0.84 5.55
CA LEU A 68 3.47 0.26 4.64
C LEU A 68 4.23 -0.93 5.25
N PRO A 69 4.69 -0.91 6.51
CA PRO A 69 5.30 -2.08 7.15
C PRO A 69 4.33 -3.25 7.31
N LEU A 70 3.03 -2.98 7.56
CA LEU A 70 2.00 -4.01 7.66
C LEU A 70 1.76 -4.67 6.31
N ALA A 71 1.56 -3.86 5.27
CA ALA A 71 1.42 -4.32 3.90
C ALA A 71 2.66 -5.12 3.46
N TRP A 72 3.86 -4.63 3.77
CA TRP A 72 5.12 -5.31 3.47
C TRP A 72 5.42 -6.55 4.32
N SER A 73 4.44 -7.02 5.11
CA SER A 73 4.52 -8.25 5.89
C SER A 73 3.55 -9.35 5.45
N VAL A 74 2.73 -9.08 4.42
CA VAL A 74 1.83 -10.10 3.84
C VAL A 74 2.67 -11.25 3.29
N LYS A 75 2.34 -12.48 3.68
CA LYS A 75 2.99 -13.72 3.24
C LYS A 75 2.38 -14.27 1.96
N GLY A 76 3.13 -15.09 1.24
CA GLY A 76 2.66 -15.72 0.01
C GLY A 76 3.51 -15.42 -1.22
N LYS A 77 2.94 -14.70 -2.18
CA LYS A 77 3.61 -14.39 -3.44
C LYS A 77 4.55 -13.21 -3.25
N ALA A 78 5.85 -13.43 -3.47
CA ALA A 78 6.84 -12.36 -3.38
C ALA A 78 6.46 -11.18 -4.31
N PRO A 79 6.18 -9.99 -3.77
CA PRO A 79 5.79 -8.83 -4.56
C PRO A 79 7.02 -8.18 -5.21
N ASP A 80 7.19 -8.38 -6.51
CA ASP A 80 8.31 -7.80 -7.25
C ASP A 80 8.07 -6.33 -7.62
N ARG A 81 6.81 -5.86 -7.63
CA ARG A 81 6.47 -4.44 -7.86
C ARG A 81 6.33 -3.61 -6.59
N GLY A 82 6.30 -4.23 -5.41
CA GLY A 82 6.14 -3.52 -4.14
C GLY A 82 4.68 -3.39 -3.67
N VAL A 83 4.32 -2.24 -3.12
CA VAL A 83 2.99 -1.95 -2.54
C VAL A 83 2.29 -0.84 -3.32
N ILE A 84 0.99 -1.01 -3.58
CA ILE A 84 0.12 0.03 -4.11
C ILE A 84 -0.88 0.40 -3.01
N LEU A 85 -0.85 1.66 -2.58
CA LEU A 85 -1.69 2.16 -1.50
C LEU A 85 -2.76 3.09 -2.06
N ARG A 86 -4.02 2.82 -1.74
CA ARG A 86 -5.20 3.58 -2.17
C ARG A 86 -5.96 4.05 -0.94
N ILE A 87 -5.85 5.33 -0.60
CA ILE A 87 -6.49 5.89 0.61
C ILE A 87 -7.58 6.88 0.20
N ARG A 88 -8.82 6.53 0.53
CA ARG A 88 -10.00 7.40 0.38
C ARG A 88 -10.17 8.23 1.64
N THR A 89 -10.14 9.55 1.49
CA THR A 89 -10.28 10.50 2.61
C THR A 89 -11.36 11.55 2.31
N ASN A 90 -11.81 12.29 3.34
CA ASN A 90 -12.74 13.41 3.15
C ASN A 90 -12.31 14.66 3.97
N PRO A 91 -11.84 15.74 3.32
CA PRO A 91 -11.66 15.90 1.87
C PRO A 91 -10.60 14.94 1.31
N GLN A 92 -10.67 14.65 0.00
CA GLN A 92 -9.71 13.76 -0.64
C GLN A 92 -8.34 14.45 -0.76
N LEU A 93 -7.32 13.85 -0.15
CA LEU A 93 -5.94 14.33 -0.23
C LEU A 93 -5.13 13.55 -1.27
N ALA A 94 -4.04 14.17 -1.74
CA ALA A 94 -3.13 13.58 -2.72
C ALA A 94 -2.05 12.73 -2.02
N ILE A 95 -2.23 11.41 -2.00
CA ILE A 95 -1.43 10.49 -1.18
C ILE A 95 0.03 10.46 -1.62
N GLY A 96 0.30 10.40 -2.93
CA GLY A 96 1.65 10.36 -3.47
C GLY A 96 2.54 11.55 -3.05
N PRO A 97 2.10 12.80 -3.29
CA PRO A 97 2.83 13.99 -2.82
C PRO A 97 3.05 14.04 -1.31
N ILE A 98 2.05 13.64 -0.52
CA ILE A 98 2.16 13.63 0.95
C ILE A 98 3.23 12.63 1.40
N ALA A 99 3.20 11.40 0.88
CA ALA A 99 4.20 10.38 1.21
C ALA A 99 5.62 10.80 0.81
N ALA A 100 5.77 11.40 -0.38
CA ALA A 100 7.06 11.93 -0.83
C ALA A 100 7.58 13.07 0.07
N ALA A 101 6.69 13.98 0.50
CA ALA A 101 7.04 15.05 1.44
C ALA A 101 7.39 14.52 2.83
N ALA A 102 6.81 13.40 3.25
CA ALA A 102 7.11 12.70 4.50
C ALA A 102 8.45 11.95 4.47
N GLY A 103 9.09 11.81 3.31
CA GLY A 103 10.43 11.22 3.17
C GLY A 103 10.48 9.84 2.52
N TRP A 104 9.35 9.29 2.09
CA TRP A 104 9.33 8.06 1.30
C TRP A 104 10.04 8.27 -0.04
N LYS A 105 10.92 7.34 -0.40
CA LYS A 105 11.69 7.38 -1.65
C LYS A 105 10.92 6.68 -2.77
N ASP A 106 11.18 7.12 -3.99
CA ASP A 106 10.65 6.52 -5.23
C ASP A 106 9.13 6.27 -5.23
N VAL A 107 8.37 7.18 -4.59
CA VAL A 107 6.91 7.13 -4.58
C VAL A 107 6.39 7.39 -6.00
N GLY A 108 5.71 6.39 -6.57
CA GLY A 108 5.08 6.48 -7.87
C GLY A 108 3.67 7.06 -7.78
N TYR A 109 3.47 8.22 -8.41
CA TYR A 109 2.18 8.88 -8.57
C TYR A 109 2.20 9.79 -9.82
N PRO A 110 1.03 10.20 -10.36
CA PRO A 110 1.00 11.10 -11.51
C PRO A 110 1.65 12.45 -11.20
N LYS A 111 2.71 12.81 -11.94
CA LYS A 111 3.37 14.13 -11.85
C LYS A 111 2.64 15.22 -12.64
N ASN A 112 1.77 14.82 -13.57
CA ASN A 112 0.91 15.75 -14.29
C ASN A 112 -0.25 16.19 -13.37
N PRO A 113 -0.47 17.50 -13.15
CA PRO A 113 -1.51 17.99 -12.23
C PRO A 113 -2.94 17.55 -12.57
N GLU A 114 -3.29 17.45 -13.86
CA GLU A 114 -4.63 17.03 -14.29
C GLU A 114 -4.88 15.55 -14.00
N LEU A 115 -3.85 14.71 -14.17
CA LEU A 115 -3.93 13.30 -13.82
C LEU A 115 -3.92 13.09 -12.31
N LEU A 116 -3.15 13.89 -11.58
CA LEU A 116 -3.12 13.86 -10.13
C LEU A 116 -4.48 14.23 -9.53
N ALA A 117 -5.18 15.22 -10.10
CA ALA A 117 -6.53 15.55 -9.69
C ALA A 117 -7.56 14.43 -9.93
N LYS A 118 -7.31 13.55 -10.92
CA LYS A 118 -8.17 12.39 -11.23
C LYS A 118 -7.85 11.16 -10.38
N LEU A 119 -6.60 11.01 -9.94
CA LEU A 119 -6.11 9.87 -9.16
C LEU A 119 -5.36 10.31 -7.90
N PRO A 120 -5.91 11.20 -7.05
CA PRO A 120 -5.20 11.71 -5.88
C PRO A 120 -5.06 10.65 -4.78
N TYR A 121 -5.96 9.67 -4.75
CA TYR A 121 -6.06 8.68 -3.70
C TYR A 121 -4.98 7.59 -3.76
N GLN A 122 -4.15 7.53 -4.81
CA GLN A 122 -3.22 6.42 -5.04
C GLN A 122 -1.75 6.84 -4.96
N ALA A 123 -0.94 6.00 -4.34
CA ALA A 123 0.52 6.02 -4.40
C ALA A 123 1.05 4.59 -4.59
N SER A 124 2.23 4.45 -5.20
CA SER A 124 2.93 3.17 -5.33
C SER A 124 4.33 3.28 -4.75
N PHE A 125 4.77 2.22 -4.09
CA PHE A 125 6.04 2.13 -3.39
C PHE A 125 6.78 0.92 -3.93
N GLY A 126 7.86 1.16 -4.67
CA GLY A 126 8.60 0.09 -5.34
C GLY A 126 9.34 -0.81 -4.35
N LYS A 127 9.53 -2.09 -4.72
CA LYS A 127 10.25 -3.08 -3.90
C LYS A 127 11.58 -2.55 -3.35
N GLN A 128 12.42 -1.96 -4.20
CA GLN A 128 13.74 -1.47 -3.78
C GLN A 128 13.64 -0.40 -2.68
N ALA A 129 12.71 0.55 -2.82
CA ALA A 129 12.52 1.60 -1.82
C ALA A 129 11.99 1.03 -0.49
N LEU A 130 11.11 0.04 -0.55
CA LEU A 130 10.60 -0.67 0.62
C LEU A 130 11.71 -1.49 1.30
N ASP A 131 12.51 -2.22 0.53
CA ASP A 131 13.66 -2.96 1.03
C ASP A 131 14.66 -2.04 1.74
N ASP A 132 14.93 -0.86 1.17
CA ASP A 132 15.90 0.11 1.71
C ASP A 132 15.40 0.83 2.97
N GLN A 133 14.08 1.05 3.11
CA GLN A 133 13.51 1.85 4.20
C GLN A 133 12.89 1.01 5.33
N ILE A 134 12.25 -0.10 4.99
CA ILE A 134 11.54 -0.98 5.92
C ILE A 134 12.35 -2.26 6.19
N GLY A 135 13.11 -2.69 5.19
CA GLY A 135 13.80 -3.97 5.18
C GLY A 135 13.24 -4.92 4.12
N PRO A 136 13.97 -5.98 3.79
CA PRO A 136 13.55 -6.93 2.76
C PRO A 136 12.18 -7.54 3.10
N TRP A 137 11.35 -7.73 2.09
CA TRP A 137 10.09 -8.48 2.24
C TRP A 137 10.39 -9.81 2.95
N PRO A 138 9.63 -10.18 4.00
CA PRO A 138 9.85 -11.42 4.70
C PRO A 138 9.54 -12.57 3.76
N VAL A 139 10.60 -13.11 3.16
CA VAL A 139 10.54 -14.41 2.47
C VAL A 139 10.00 -15.37 3.51
N ASP A 140 8.97 -16.16 3.17
CA ASP A 140 8.57 -17.28 4.01
C ASP A 140 9.85 -18.07 4.32
N ALA A 141 10.29 -17.97 5.57
CA ALA A 141 11.43 -18.72 6.06
C ALA A 141 10.94 -20.15 6.24
N ASP A 142 11.04 -20.89 5.13
CA ASP A 142 10.82 -22.33 4.93
C ASP A 142 9.37 -22.87 5.07
#